data_AF-A0AA90QGL9-F1
#
_entry.id   AF-A0AA90QGL9-F1
#
_cell.length_a   1.000
_cell.length_b   1.000
_cell.length_c   1.000
_cell.angle_alpha   90.00
_cell.angle_beta   90.00
_cell.angle_gamma   90.00
#
_symmetry.space_group_name_H-M   'P 1'
#
loop_
_entity.id
_entity.type
_entity.pdbx_description
1 polymer ?
#
loop_
_entity_poly.entity_id
_entity_poly.type
_entity_poly.pdbx_seq_one_letter_code
_entity_poly.pdbx_strand_id
1 'polypeptide(L)'
;MQPLAVYYDVHRAVTEEPLRVREKAIQGPHEGYRDALAHRATDFKSFFTWFRQREDEENERKRDTPEYEDRDLAAVRGAIERFTSFTDLRIRRKPLLRMTLKKEGNEFNVMQLSDGEKCMLALVGDLARRLTLLNTGLSDPLLGSGVVLIDEIDLHLHPRWQRTVVRSLEKSFPNCQFIVSTHSPQILGELPSDAIRIIRNGRALGRPERSLGLDSSEVVEEIMMGLSRNKAVGRILERIANYLNDDRLDRAEHSIDRLERKVGSIPELKRARATIKSLRFNESPGDEINS
;
A
#
# COMPACT_ATOMS: atom_id res chain seq x y z
N MET A 1 -24.25 5.86 17.92
CA MET A 1 -23.04 5.77 17.08
C MET A 1 -21.86 5.74 18.03
N GLN A 2 -20.95 4.77 17.90
CA GLN A 2 -19.83 4.60 18.81
C GLN A 2 -18.52 4.75 18.02
N PRO A 3 -17.63 5.69 18.38
CA PRO A 3 -16.40 5.90 17.65
C PRO A 3 -15.43 4.73 17.89
N LEU A 4 -14.77 4.27 16.83
CA LEU A 4 -13.74 3.24 16.90
C LEU A 4 -12.36 3.86 17.21
N ALA A 5 -11.57 3.21 18.06
CA ALA A 5 -10.13 3.46 18.15
C ALA A 5 -9.43 2.11 18.03
N VAL A 6 -8.57 1.93 17.03
CA VAL A 6 -7.91 0.65 16.76
C VAL A 6 -6.47 0.85 16.28
N TYR A 7 -5.59 -0.06 16.67
CA TYR A 7 -4.18 -0.10 16.31
C TYR A 7 -3.85 -1.44 15.65
N TYR A 8 -3.24 -1.37 14.47
CA TYR A 8 -2.76 -2.50 13.70
C TYR A 8 -1.24 -2.47 13.64
N ASP A 9 -0.59 -3.35 14.40
CA ASP A 9 0.87 -3.54 14.37
C ASP A 9 1.32 -4.28 13.10
N VAL A 10 2.64 -4.52 12.95
CA VAL A 10 3.23 -5.24 11.82
C VAL A 10 2.80 -6.71 11.70
N HIS A 11 2.24 -7.32 12.74
CA HIS A 11 1.90 -8.74 12.79
C HIS A 11 0.47 -9.01 12.30
N ARG A 12 0.23 -8.76 11.00
CA ARG A 12 -1.09 -8.93 10.35
C ARG A 12 -1.23 -10.20 9.51
N ALA A 13 -0.27 -11.11 9.60
CA ALA A 13 -0.22 -12.29 8.76
C ALA A 13 -1.40 -13.24 9.01
N VAL A 14 -2.08 -13.63 7.93
CA VAL A 14 -3.07 -14.72 7.97
C VAL A 14 -2.33 -16.03 7.74
N THR A 15 -2.15 -16.78 8.82
CA THR A 15 -1.35 -18.02 8.80
C THR A 15 -2.21 -19.26 8.56
N GLU A 16 -3.44 -19.31 9.09
CA GLU A 16 -4.27 -20.52 9.04
C GLU A 16 -5.77 -20.20 9.01
N GLU A 17 -6.54 -21.05 8.32
CA GLU A 17 -8.01 -21.08 8.43
C GLU A 17 -8.44 -22.04 9.55
N PRO A 18 -9.45 -21.67 10.36
CA PRO A 18 -9.93 -22.58 11.38
C PRO A 18 -10.65 -23.80 10.77
N LEU A 19 -10.04 -24.98 10.90
CA LEU A 19 -10.56 -26.25 10.40
C LEU A 19 -11.84 -26.71 11.11
N ARG A 20 -12.08 -26.23 12.34
CA ARG A 20 -13.28 -26.47 13.13
C ARG A 20 -13.63 -25.22 13.93
N VAL A 21 -14.87 -24.75 13.79
CA VAL A 21 -15.41 -23.62 14.55
C VAL A 21 -16.62 -24.13 15.35
N ARG A 22 -16.40 -24.40 16.64
CA ARG A 22 -17.46 -24.82 17.59
C ARG A 22 -18.09 -23.64 18.32
N GLU A 23 -17.39 -22.51 18.39
CA GLU A 23 -17.82 -21.31 19.09
C GLU A 23 -18.78 -20.49 18.21
N LYS A 24 -19.82 -19.93 18.84
CA LYS A 24 -20.63 -18.88 18.22
C LYS A 24 -19.85 -17.56 18.28
N ALA A 25 -20.01 -16.70 17.27
CA ALA A 25 -19.44 -15.36 17.35
C ALA A 25 -20.12 -14.62 18.51
N ILE A 26 -19.33 -14.12 19.46
CA ILE A 26 -19.81 -13.19 20.46
C ILE A 26 -20.22 -11.92 19.70
N GLN A 27 -21.42 -11.42 19.98
CA GLN A 27 -21.97 -10.25 19.31
C GLN A 27 -22.19 -9.12 20.31
N GLY A 28 -22.03 -7.89 19.82
CA GLY A 28 -22.31 -6.67 20.56
C GLY A 28 -21.21 -5.63 20.41
N PRO A 29 -21.45 -4.39 20.86
CA PRO A 29 -20.49 -3.31 20.62
C PRO A 29 -19.15 -3.49 21.36
N HIS A 30 -19.15 -4.18 22.50
CA HIS A 30 -17.92 -4.51 23.24
C HIS A 30 -16.93 -5.34 22.41
N GLU A 31 -17.42 -6.19 21.51
CA GLU A 31 -16.60 -6.98 20.58
C GLU A 31 -15.94 -6.13 19.50
N GLY A 32 -16.48 -4.94 19.19
CA GLY A 32 -15.83 -3.97 18.33
C GLY A 32 -14.54 -3.41 18.93
N TYR A 33 -14.45 -3.36 20.27
CA TYR A 33 -13.29 -2.84 21.01
C TYR A 33 -12.33 -3.93 21.50
N ARG A 34 -12.70 -5.20 21.38
CA ARG A 34 -11.86 -6.31 21.86
C ARG A 34 -10.49 -6.28 21.16
N ASP A 35 -9.42 -6.25 21.96
CA ASP A 35 -8.03 -6.18 21.51
C ASP A 35 -7.73 -5.00 20.57
N ALA A 36 -8.57 -3.96 20.53
CA ALA A 36 -8.46 -2.91 19.53
C ALA A 36 -7.14 -2.13 19.64
N LEU A 37 -6.54 -2.03 20.83
CA LEU A 37 -5.25 -1.38 21.06
C LEU A 37 -4.15 -2.36 21.47
N ALA A 38 -4.43 -3.66 21.43
CA ALA A 38 -3.47 -4.69 21.77
C ALA A 38 -2.57 -5.03 20.57
N HIS A 39 -1.41 -5.62 20.85
CA HIS A 39 -0.61 -6.26 19.80
C HIS A 39 -1.41 -7.40 19.16
N ARG A 40 -1.31 -7.55 17.84
CA ARG A 40 -2.12 -8.50 17.03
C ARG A 40 -3.63 -8.25 17.08
N ALA A 41 -4.07 -6.99 16.97
CA ALA A 41 -5.49 -6.65 16.89
C ALA A 41 -6.23 -7.35 15.72
N THR A 42 -5.50 -7.77 14.68
CA THR A 42 -6.06 -8.51 13.54
C THR A 42 -6.22 -9.98 13.87
N ASP A 43 -7.42 -10.38 14.29
CA ASP A 43 -7.77 -11.79 14.48
C ASP A 43 -8.59 -12.33 13.31
N PHE A 44 -7.90 -12.94 12.34
CA PHE A 44 -8.55 -13.58 11.19
C PHE A 44 -9.53 -14.69 11.60
N LYS A 45 -9.27 -15.41 12.70
CA LYS A 45 -10.17 -16.47 13.18
C LYS A 45 -11.50 -15.88 13.66
N SER A 46 -11.47 -14.77 14.38
CA SER A 46 -12.68 -14.06 14.79
C SER A 46 -13.43 -13.47 13.61
N PHE A 47 -12.71 -12.88 12.64
CA PHE A 47 -13.31 -12.42 11.40
C PHE A 47 -14.00 -13.57 10.64
N PHE A 48 -13.30 -14.68 10.44
CA PHE A 48 -13.84 -15.87 9.77
C PHE A 48 -15.10 -16.40 10.47
N THR A 49 -15.06 -16.51 11.80
CA THR A 49 -16.17 -17.04 12.61
C THR A 49 -17.39 -16.13 12.52
N TRP A 50 -17.18 -14.82 12.64
CA TRP A 50 -18.23 -13.81 12.48
C TRP A 50 -18.83 -13.83 11.07
N PHE A 51 -17.98 -13.83 10.04
CA PHE A 51 -18.41 -13.82 8.64
C PHE A 51 -19.26 -15.04 8.32
N ARG A 52 -18.80 -16.23 8.73
CA ARG A 52 -19.55 -17.49 8.56
C ARG A 52 -20.92 -17.41 9.22
N GLN A 53 -20.98 -16.94 10.46
CA GLN A 53 -22.25 -16.87 11.18
C GLN A 53 -23.24 -15.94 10.48
N ARG A 54 -22.80 -14.75 10.05
CA ARG A 54 -23.67 -13.82 9.33
C ARG A 54 -24.09 -14.36 7.96
N GLU A 55 -23.22 -15.10 7.28
CA GLU A 55 -23.56 -15.70 5.98
C GLU A 55 -24.58 -16.83 6.15
N ASP A 56 -24.50 -17.59 7.24
CA ASP A 56 -25.50 -18.58 7.59
C ASP A 56 -26.86 -17.94 7.89
N GLU A 57 -26.88 -16.87 8.69
CA GLU A 57 -28.09 -16.10 9.01
C GLU A 57 -28.71 -15.46 7.75
N GLU A 58 -27.88 -14.93 6.84
CA GLU A 58 -28.34 -14.41 5.54
C GLU A 58 -28.98 -15.50 4.68
N ASN A 59 -28.31 -16.65 4.55
CA ASN A 59 -28.80 -17.77 3.74
C ASN A 59 -30.09 -18.38 4.30
N GLU A 60 -30.27 -18.38 5.62
CA GLU A 60 -31.51 -18.81 6.27
C GLU A 60 -32.65 -17.86 5.91
N ARG A 61 -32.46 -16.54 6.08
CA ARG A 61 -33.48 -15.53 5.74
C ARG A 61 -33.81 -15.47 4.25
N LYS A 62 -32.83 -15.73 3.38
CA LYS A 62 -33.04 -15.83 1.92
C LYS A 62 -34.01 -16.93 1.51
N ARG A 63 -34.28 -17.92 2.37
CA ARG A 63 -35.31 -18.94 2.11
C ARG A 63 -36.73 -18.35 2.14
N ASP A 64 -36.95 -17.36 3.00
CA ASP A 64 -38.24 -16.70 3.17
C ASP A 64 -38.33 -15.40 2.35
N THR A 65 -37.20 -14.73 2.13
CA THR A 65 -37.11 -13.47 1.37
C THR A 65 -35.88 -13.52 0.46
N PRO A 66 -36.00 -13.98 -0.80
CA PRO A 66 -34.86 -14.19 -1.71
C PRO A 66 -33.98 -12.95 -1.94
N GLU A 67 -34.57 -11.76 -1.89
CA GLU A 67 -33.91 -10.47 -2.07
C GLU A 67 -33.23 -9.94 -0.80
N TYR A 68 -33.36 -10.64 0.33
CA TYR A 68 -32.75 -10.23 1.59
C TYR A 68 -31.22 -10.19 1.45
N GLU A 69 -30.61 -9.12 1.94
CA GLU A 69 -29.16 -8.97 2.04
C GLU A 69 -28.80 -8.56 3.47
N ASP A 70 -27.82 -9.22 4.07
CA ASP A 70 -27.36 -8.83 5.40
C ASP A 70 -26.51 -7.57 5.30
N ARG A 71 -26.97 -6.49 5.93
CA ARG A 71 -26.32 -5.18 5.92
C ARG A 71 -24.84 -5.26 6.30
N ASP A 72 -24.51 -6.01 7.35
CA ASP A 72 -23.14 -6.02 7.89
C ASP A 72 -22.21 -6.83 6.98
N LEU A 73 -22.69 -7.93 6.40
CA LEU A 73 -21.95 -8.66 5.35
C LEU A 73 -21.78 -7.83 4.09
N ALA A 74 -22.82 -7.15 3.62
CA ALA A 74 -22.75 -6.29 2.45
C ALA A 74 -21.71 -5.18 2.65
N ALA A 75 -21.69 -4.56 3.83
CA ALA A 75 -20.68 -3.58 4.21
C ALA A 75 -19.26 -4.16 4.15
N VAL A 76 -19.02 -5.32 4.77
CA VAL A 76 -17.69 -5.96 4.78
C VAL A 76 -17.26 -6.37 3.37
N ARG A 77 -18.14 -7.01 2.58
CA ARG A 77 -17.87 -7.39 1.19
C ARG A 77 -17.54 -6.16 0.35
N GLY A 78 -18.34 -5.09 0.48
CA GLY A 78 -18.13 -3.84 -0.25
C GLY A 78 -16.82 -3.13 0.12
N ALA A 79 -16.42 -3.14 1.40
CA ALA A 79 -15.13 -2.59 1.82
C ALA A 79 -13.95 -3.36 1.21
N ILE A 80 -14.02 -4.70 1.25
CA ILE A 80 -12.98 -5.57 0.68
C ILE A 80 -12.91 -5.38 -0.83
N GLU A 81 -14.04 -5.37 -1.53
CA GLU A 81 -14.10 -5.19 -2.98
C GLU A 81 -13.53 -3.83 -3.42
N ARG A 82 -13.93 -2.72 -2.77
CA ARG A 82 -13.38 -1.38 -3.07
C ARG A 82 -11.87 -1.31 -2.88
N PHE A 83 -11.34 -2.10 -1.95
CA PHE A 83 -9.93 -2.06 -1.59
C PHE A 83 -9.05 -2.95 -2.48
N THR A 84 -9.45 -4.20 -2.68
CA THR A 84 -8.64 -5.25 -3.32
C THR A 84 -9.11 -5.60 -4.73
N SER A 85 -10.31 -5.14 -5.13
CA SER A 85 -11.04 -5.63 -6.31
C SER A 85 -11.45 -7.12 -6.21
N PHE A 86 -11.36 -7.72 -5.03
CA PHE A 86 -11.84 -9.09 -4.80
C PHE A 86 -13.35 -9.09 -4.60
N THR A 87 -14.03 -9.97 -5.30
CA THR A 87 -15.50 -10.07 -5.28
C THR A 87 -15.93 -11.41 -4.70
N ASP A 88 -17.23 -11.58 -4.44
CA ASP A 88 -17.83 -12.88 -4.10
C ASP A 88 -17.13 -13.59 -2.91
N LEU A 89 -16.75 -12.81 -1.88
CA LEU A 89 -16.19 -13.34 -0.64
C LEU A 89 -17.27 -14.16 0.09
N ARG A 90 -16.99 -15.45 0.32
CA ARG A 90 -17.94 -16.41 0.90
C ARG A 90 -17.29 -17.58 1.60
N ILE A 91 -18.06 -18.32 2.39
CA ILE A 91 -17.64 -19.57 3.01
C ILE A 91 -18.03 -20.78 2.14
N ARG A 92 -17.07 -21.66 1.88
CA ARG A 92 -17.29 -22.98 1.28
C ARG A 92 -17.19 -24.04 2.37
N ARG A 93 -18.23 -24.86 2.52
CA ARG A 93 -18.26 -25.95 3.51
C ARG A 93 -17.72 -27.28 3.00
N LYS A 94 -17.74 -27.50 1.68
CA LYS A 94 -17.32 -28.76 1.02
C LYS A 94 -16.22 -28.49 -0.02
N PRO A 95 -15.26 -29.41 -0.23
CA PRO A 95 -14.99 -30.61 0.59
C PRO A 95 -14.43 -30.28 1.99
N LEU A 96 -13.76 -29.14 2.15
CA LEU A 96 -13.26 -28.61 3.42
C LEU A 96 -13.80 -27.21 3.66
N LEU A 97 -14.01 -26.88 4.95
CA LEU A 97 -14.40 -25.56 5.40
C LEU A 97 -13.30 -24.55 5.08
N ARG A 98 -13.61 -23.54 4.27
CA ARG A 98 -12.66 -22.52 3.81
C ARG A 98 -13.38 -21.24 3.41
N MET A 99 -12.66 -20.12 3.40
CA MET A 99 -13.10 -18.85 2.84
C MET A 99 -12.58 -18.75 1.42
N THR A 100 -13.45 -18.34 0.49
CA THR A 100 -13.09 -18.15 -0.91
C THR A 100 -13.52 -16.78 -1.39
N LEU A 101 -12.81 -16.26 -2.38
CA LEU A 101 -13.16 -15.04 -3.10
C LEU A 101 -12.87 -15.19 -4.58
N LYS A 102 -13.38 -14.27 -5.40
CA LYS A 102 -13.02 -14.15 -6.82
C LYS A 102 -12.00 -13.03 -7.03
N LYS A 103 -10.92 -13.38 -7.71
CA LYS A 103 -9.88 -12.45 -8.20
C LYS A 103 -9.78 -12.63 -9.71
N GLU A 104 -9.99 -11.54 -10.46
CA GLU A 104 -9.99 -11.57 -11.94
C GLU A 104 -10.96 -12.62 -12.50
N GLY A 105 -12.13 -12.78 -11.86
CA GLY A 105 -13.15 -13.75 -12.24
C GLY A 105 -12.90 -15.20 -11.77
N ASN A 106 -11.70 -15.53 -11.31
CA ASN A 106 -11.33 -16.87 -10.85
C ASN A 106 -11.52 -17.01 -9.34
N GLU A 107 -12.08 -18.14 -8.89
CA GLU A 107 -12.26 -18.44 -7.46
C GLU A 107 -10.95 -18.94 -6.84
N PHE A 108 -10.56 -18.34 -5.71
CA PHE A 108 -9.41 -18.74 -4.91
C PHE A 108 -9.82 -18.98 -3.46
N ASN A 109 -9.18 -19.94 -2.81
CA ASN A 109 -9.14 -19.97 -1.34
C ASN A 109 -8.31 -18.75 -0.88
N VAL A 110 -8.73 -18.08 0.21
CA VAL A 110 -7.96 -17.01 0.86
C VAL A 110 -6.51 -17.43 1.15
N MET A 111 -6.28 -18.70 1.51
CA MET A 111 -4.94 -19.25 1.75
C MET A 111 -4.04 -19.32 0.51
N GLN A 112 -4.61 -19.20 -0.70
CA GLN A 112 -3.86 -19.17 -1.97
C GLN A 112 -3.45 -17.76 -2.40
N LEU A 113 -3.90 -16.73 -1.68
CA LEU A 113 -3.51 -15.35 -1.93
C LEU A 113 -2.07 -15.10 -1.48
N SER A 114 -1.44 -14.08 -2.08
CA SER A 114 -0.13 -13.61 -1.60
C SER A 114 -0.23 -13.06 -0.18
N ASP A 115 0.90 -13.01 0.54
CA ASP A 115 0.90 -12.53 1.93
C ASP A 115 0.42 -11.07 2.04
N GLY A 116 0.77 -10.21 1.09
CA GLY A 116 0.26 -8.84 1.02
C GLY A 116 -1.26 -8.78 0.85
N GLU A 117 -1.82 -9.62 -0.02
CA GLU A 117 -3.27 -9.72 -0.23
C GLU A 117 -4.00 -10.20 1.01
N LYS A 118 -3.46 -11.22 1.68
CA LYS A 118 -4.01 -11.73 2.95
C LYS A 118 -3.98 -10.68 4.06
N CYS A 119 -2.85 -9.97 4.20
CA CYS A 119 -2.72 -8.89 5.18
C CYS A 119 -3.76 -7.78 4.95
N MET A 120 -3.98 -7.37 3.70
CA MET A 120 -4.99 -6.34 3.40
C MET A 120 -6.42 -6.84 3.57
N LEU A 121 -6.71 -8.08 3.17
CA LEU A 121 -8.01 -8.69 3.43
C LEU A 121 -8.31 -8.71 4.94
N ALA A 122 -7.33 -9.12 5.75
CA ALA A 122 -7.47 -9.19 7.20
C ALA A 122 -7.65 -7.81 7.85
N LEU A 123 -6.83 -6.83 7.44
CA LEU A 123 -6.91 -5.45 7.94
C LEU A 123 -8.27 -4.81 7.61
N VAL A 124 -8.67 -4.84 6.34
CA VAL A 124 -9.91 -4.20 5.86
C VAL A 124 -11.13 -4.95 6.38
N GLY A 125 -11.09 -6.29 6.37
CA GLY A 125 -12.17 -7.13 6.89
C GLY A 125 -12.39 -6.94 8.38
N ASP A 126 -11.32 -6.88 9.18
CA ASP A 126 -11.45 -6.64 10.62
C ASP A 126 -11.93 -5.21 10.92
N LEU A 127 -11.39 -4.18 10.26
CA LEU A 127 -11.83 -2.80 10.44
C LEU A 127 -13.32 -2.64 10.10
N ALA A 128 -13.75 -3.17 8.94
CA ALA A 128 -15.15 -3.15 8.54
C ALA A 128 -16.03 -3.90 9.55
N ARG A 129 -15.61 -5.08 10.02
CA ARG A 129 -16.33 -5.85 11.05
C ARG A 129 -16.46 -5.07 12.36
N ARG A 130 -15.41 -4.38 12.82
CA ARG A 130 -15.48 -3.57 14.05
C ARG A 130 -16.48 -2.44 13.90
N LEU A 131 -16.47 -1.75 12.75
CA LEU A 131 -17.44 -0.69 12.46
C LEU A 131 -18.88 -1.21 12.39
N THR A 132 -19.12 -2.39 11.82
CA THR A 132 -20.47 -3.01 11.79
C THR A 132 -20.98 -3.34 13.19
N LEU A 133 -20.13 -3.85 14.06
CA LEU A 133 -20.48 -4.15 15.46
C LEU A 133 -20.78 -2.90 16.29
N LEU A 134 -20.07 -1.79 16.04
CA LEU A 134 -20.22 -0.54 16.80
C LEU A 134 -21.37 0.35 16.30
N ASN A 135 -21.72 0.24 15.01
CA ASN A 135 -22.64 1.17 14.35
C ASN A 135 -23.91 0.48 13.84
N THR A 136 -24.53 -0.33 14.69
CA THR A 136 -25.74 -1.08 14.37
C THR A 136 -26.96 -0.22 14.02
N GLY A 137 -26.94 1.07 14.34
CA GLY A 137 -28.01 2.02 13.99
C GLY A 137 -27.84 2.74 12.65
N LEU A 138 -26.73 2.53 11.93
CA LEU A 138 -26.52 3.12 10.61
C LEU A 138 -27.01 2.21 9.49
N SER A 139 -27.44 2.83 8.38
CA SER A 139 -27.74 2.12 7.13
C SER A 139 -26.46 1.58 6.49
N ASP A 140 -25.40 2.39 6.46
CA ASP A 140 -24.04 1.97 6.15
C ASP A 140 -23.16 2.10 7.41
N PRO A 141 -22.81 0.97 8.06
CA PRO A 141 -21.97 0.99 9.25
C PRO A 141 -20.55 1.54 9.03
N LEU A 142 -20.07 1.55 7.79
CA LEU A 142 -18.73 2.06 7.44
C LEU A 142 -18.63 3.58 7.49
N LEU A 143 -19.77 4.28 7.59
CA LEU A 143 -19.85 5.70 7.91
C LEU A 143 -19.65 5.98 9.40
N GLY A 144 -19.40 4.96 10.23
CA GLY A 144 -18.96 5.15 11.60
C GLY A 144 -17.64 5.93 11.68
N SER A 145 -17.51 6.75 12.72
CA SER A 145 -16.28 7.51 12.95
C SER A 145 -15.23 6.69 13.70
N GLY A 146 -13.96 7.02 13.52
CA GLY A 146 -12.90 6.39 14.30
C GLY A 146 -11.50 6.95 14.06
N VAL A 147 -10.56 6.50 14.87
CA VAL A 147 -9.12 6.73 14.70
C VAL A 147 -8.45 5.37 14.51
N VAL A 148 -7.75 5.22 13.39
CA VAL A 148 -7.13 3.96 12.97
C VAL A 148 -5.63 4.18 12.85
N LEU A 149 -4.88 3.48 13.69
CA LEU A 149 -3.42 3.50 13.68
C LEU A 149 -2.91 2.26 12.93
N ILE A 150 -2.03 2.42 11.95
CA ILE A 150 -1.48 1.30 11.17
C ILE A 150 0.04 1.45 11.10
N ASP A 151 0.76 0.49 11.67
CA ASP A 151 2.22 0.46 11.59
C ASP A 151 2.69 -0.24 10.32
N GLU A 152 3.67 0.30 9.62
CA GLU A 152 4.21 -0.17 8.34
C GLU A 152 3.09 -0.58 7.37
N ILE A 153 2.22 0.37 6.99
CA ILE A 153 1.08 0.08 6.11
C ILE A 153 1.50 -0.57 4.77
N ASP A 154 2.73 -0.33 4.32
CA ASP A 154 3.33 -0.91 3.11
C ASP A 154 3.87 -2.34 3.26
N LEU A 155 3.90 -2.90 4.48
CA LEU A 155 4.48 -4.20 4.75
C LEU A 155 3.82 -5.30 3.89
N HIS A 156 4.65 -6.02 3.12
CA HIS A 156 4.27 -7.05 2.14
C HIS A 156 3.38 -6.59 0.98
N LEU A 157 3.10 -5.29 0.83
CA LEU A 157 2.28 -4.79 -0.27
C LEU A 157 3.04 -4.74 -1.59
N HIS A 158 2.37 -5.16 -2.66
CA HIS A 158 2.86 -4.94 -4.01
C HIS A 158 2.95 -3.42 -4.30
N PRO A 159 3.98 -2.94 -5.02
CA PRO A 159 4.18 -1.50 -5.28
C PRO A 159 2.96 -0.78 -5.87
N ARG A 160 2.19 -1.46 -6.73
CA ARG A 160 0.93 -0.91 -7.28
C ARG A 160 -0.08 -0.56 -6.18
N TRP A 161 -0.21 -1.41 -5.15
CA TRP A 161 -1.12 -1.17 -4.04
C TRP A 161 -0.58 -0.12 -3.08
N GLN A 162 0.75 -0.05 -2.88
CA GLN A 162 1.37 1.01 -2.09
C GLN A 162 0.93 2.40 -2.60
N ARG A 163 0.82 2.61 -3.91
CA ARG A 163 0.36 3.91 -4.46
C ARG A 163 -1.11 4.24 -4.15
N THR A 164 -1.96 3.23 -3.95
CA THR A 164 -3.40 3.44 -3.81
C THR A 164 -3.91 3.23 -2.39
N VAL A 165 -3.10 2.63 -1.51
CA VAL A 165 -3.53 2.09 -0.20
C VAL A 165 -4.23 3.14 0.67
N VAL A 166 -3.65 4.34 0.81
CA VAL A 166 -4.21 5.41 1.65
C VAL A 166 -5.52 5.91 1.08
N ARG A 167 -5.55 6.22 -0.22
CA ARG A 167 -6.77 6.69 -0.91
C ARG A 167 -7.90 5.66 -0.84
N SER A 168 -7.58 4.37 -0.93
CA SER A 168 -8.56 3.28 -0.82
C SER A 168 -9.12 3.15 0.60
N LEU A 169 -8.30 3.40 1.64
CA LEU A 169 -8.76 3.46 3.03
C LEU A 169 -9.69 4.66 3.24
N GLU A 170 -9.29 5.86 2.82
CA GLU A 170 -10.11 7.08 2.95
C GLU A 170 -11.45 6.97 2.23
N LYS A 171 -11.48 6.36 1.03
CA LYS A 171 -12.73 6.12 0.30
C LYS A 171 -13.63 5.10 0.98
N SER A 172 -13.06 4.05 1.57
CA SER A 172 -13.85 2.97 2.17
C SER A 172 -14.36 3.30 3.57
N PHE A 173 -13.67 4.19 4.27
CA PHE A 173 -13.94 4.56 5.66
C PHE A 173 -13.85 6.10 5.82
N PRO A 174 -14.78 6.86 5.22
CA PRO A 174 -14.64 8.31 5.04
C PRO A 174 -14.63 9.11 6.35
N ASN A 175 -15.18 8.56 7.43
CA ASN A 175 -15.23 9.21 8.74
C ASN A 175 -14.15 8.69 9.71
N CYS A 176 -13.20 7.90 9.21
CA CYS A 176 -12.05 7.43 9.98
C CYS A 176 -10.81 8.31 9.71
N GLN A 177 -10.15 8.74 10.78
CA GLN A 177 -8.83 9.35 10.71
C GLN A 177 -7.77 8.26 10.71
N PHE A 178 -6.95 8.21 9.67
CA PHE A 178 -5.83 7.27 9.56
C PHE A 178 -4.53 7.92 10.02
N ILE A 179 -3.81 7.26 10.93
CA ILE A 179 -2.46 7.61 11.35
C ILE A 179 -1.58 6.41 11.02
N VAL A 180 -0.74 6.55 10.00
CA VAL A 180 0.02 5.42 9.45
C VAL A 180 1.51 5.70 9.47
N SER A 181 2.32 4.67 9.70
CA SER A 181 3.76 4.73 9.47
C SER A 181 4.10 4.02 8.16
N THR A 182 5.12 4.49 7.46
CA THR A 182 5.57 3.88 6.21
C THR A 182 7.04 4.18 5.92
N HIS A 183 7.70 3.23 5.28
CA HIS A 183 9.00 3.40 4.63
C HIS A 183 8.91 3.29 3.10
N SER A 184 7.71 3.34 2.52
CA SER A 184 7.53 3.22 1.08
C SER A 184 7.59 4.60 0.40
N PRO A 185 8.55 4.83 -0.51
CA PRO A 185 8.54 6.03 -1.33
C PRO A 185 7.33 6.09 -2.27
N GLN A 186 6.74 4.93 -2.61
CA GLN A 186 5.54 4.87 -3.45
C GLN A 186 4.29 5.41 -2.75
N ILE A 187 4.22 5.32 -1.41
CA ILE A 187 3.12 5.94 -0.65
C ILE A 187 3.34 7.44 -0.55
N LEU A 188 4.55 7.86 -0.16
CA LEU A 188 4.83 9.27 0.10
C LEU A 188 4.64 10.14 -1.15
N GLY A 189 4.98 9.64 -2.33
CA GLY A 189 4.79 10.36 -3.60
C GLY A 189 3.32 10.58 -3.99
N GLU A 190 2.37 9.90 -3.34
CA GLU A 190 0.93 9.98 -3.64
C GLU A 190 0.17 10.86 -2.63
N LEU A 191 0.87 11.38 -1.61
CA LEU A 191 0.28 12.17 -0.53
C LEU A 191 0.71 13.64 -0.62
N PRO A 192 -0.16 14.59 -0.26
CA PRO A 192 0.24 15.97 -0.07
C PRO A 192 1.16 16.12 1.15
N SER A 193 2.00 17.15 1.16
CA SER A 193 3.05 17.31 2.17
C SER A 193 2.50 17.59 3.58
N ASP A 194 1.29 18.13 3.67
CA ASP A 194 0.59 18.41 4.93
C ASP A 194 0.11 17.14 5.66
N ALA A 195 -0.10 16.05 4.91
CA ALA A 195 -0.43 14.72 5.41
C ALA A 195 0.79 13.92 5.90
N ILE A 196 2.01 14.40 5.65
CA ILE A 196 3.25 13.67 5.97
C ILE A 196 3.93 14.29 7.19
N ARG A 197 4.39 13.44 8.11
CA ARG A 197 5.29 13.81 9.20
C ARG A 197 6.56 12.98 9.15
N ILE A 198 7.71 13.65 9.09
CA ILE A 198 9.01 12.99 9.06
C ILE A 198 9.46 12.72 10.50
N ILE A 199 9.73 11.47 10.82
CA ILE A 199 10.26 11.05 12.13
C ILE A 199 11.65 10.45 11.92
N ARG A 200 12.63 10.90 12.68
CA ARG A 200 14.01 10.38 12.65
C ARG A 200 14.63 10.42 14.04
N ASN A 201 15.30 9.34 14.43
CA ASN A 201 15.99 9.22 15.73
C ASN A 201 15.07 9.61 16.91
N GLY A 202 13.80 9.18 16.87
CA GLY A 202 12.81 9.48 17.91
C GLY A 202 12.31 10.93 17.94
N ARG A 203 12.61 11.75 16.91
CA ARG A 203 12.19 13.16 16.83
C ARG A 203 11.38 13.42 15.57
N ALA A 204 10.33 14.23 15.70
CA ALA A 204 9.60 14.76 14.55
C ALA A 204 10.41 15.92 13.92
N LEU A 205 10.79 15.77 12.66
CA LEU A 205 11.53 16.79 11.90
C LEU A 205 10.61 17.79 11.18
N GLY A 206 9.30 17.54 11.18
CA GLY A 206 8.30 18.39 10.54
C GLY A 206 7.67 17.73 9.32
N ARG A 207 7.36 18.54 8.31
CA ARG A 207 6.74 18.13 7.04
C ARG A 207 7.75 18.33 5.91
N PRO A 208 7.71 17.53 4.83
CA PRO A 208 8.44 17.87 3.62
C PRO A 208 7.86 19.15 2.98
N GLU A 209 8.65 19.82 2.14
CA GLU A 209 8.18 20.99 1.38
C GLU A 209 7.13 20.57 0.33
N ARG A 210 7.43 19.49 -0.40
CA ARG A 210 6.57 18.85 -1.41
C ARG A 210 6.67 17.34 -1.30
N SER A 211 5.69 16.63 -1.86
CA SER A 211 5.68 15.17 -1.90
C SER A 211 4.82 14.62 -3.02
N LEU A 212 3.62 15.20 -3.20
CA LEU A 212 2.68 14.76 -4.23
C LEU A 212 3.29 14.90 -5.63
N GLY A 213 3.34 13.79 -6.36
CA GLY A 213 3.84 13.71 -7.73
C GLY A 213 5.35 13.49 -7.86
N LEU A 214 6.09 13.45 -6.75
CA LEU A 214 7.51 13.08 -6.79
C LEU A 214 7.68 11.62 -7.21
N ASP A 215 8.69 11.36 -8.03
CA ASP A 215 9.08 9.99 -8.33
C ASP A 215 9.78 9.33 -7.13
N SER A 216 9.94 8.01 -7.18
CA SER A 216 10.48 7.26 -6.04
C SER A 216 11.93 7.63 -5.69
N SER A 217 12.72 8.07 -6.66
CA SER A 217 14.10 8.51 -6.45
C SER A 217 14.12 9.86 -5.76
N GLU A 218 13.28 10.81 -6.22
CA GLU A 218 13.11 12.13 -5.63
C GLU A 218 12.61 12.03 -4.18
N VAL A 219 11.64 11.16 -3.90
CA VAL A 219 11.17 10.92 -2.52
C VAL A 219 12.30 10.40 -1.62
N VAL A 220 13.10 9.46 -2.12
CA VAL A 220 14.21 8.90 -1.33
C VAL A 220 15.25 9.98 -1.02
N GLU A 221 15.57 10.84 -1.98
CA GLU A 221 16.57 11.90 -1.81
C GLU A 221 16.05 13.07 -0.97
N GLU A 222 14.87 13.61 -1.31
CA GLU A 222 14.32 14.82 -0.70
C GLU A 222 13.67 14.57 0.67
N ILE A 223 12.93 13.45 0.81
CA ILE A 223 12.11 13.18 2.01
C ILE A 223 12.82 12.20 2.94
N MET A 224 13.32 11.08 2.39
CA MET A 224 13.93 10.02 3.20
C MET A 224 15.41 10.28 3.51
N MET A 225 16.02 11.30 2.90
CA MET A 225 17.44 11.66 3.06
C MET A 225 18.37 10.46 2.78
N GLY A 226 17.96 9.62 1.83
CA GLY A 226 18.68 8.44 1.38
C GLY A 226 19.43 8.69 0.07
N LEU A 227 20.12 7.67 -0.40
CA LEU A 227 20.70 7.66 -1.74
C LEU A 227 19.74 6.89 -2.66
N SER A 228 19.18 7.54 -3.69
CA SER A 228 18.38 6.84 -4.71
C SER A 228 19.20 5.85 -5.54
N ARG A 229 20.53 5.98 -5.49
CA ARG A 229 21.47 5.27 -6.34
C ARG A 229 22.61 4.66 -5.55
N ASN A 230 23.18 3.59 -6.10
CA ASN A 230 24.41 3.02 -5.58
C ASN A 230 25.52 4.08 -5.46
N LYS A 231 26.12 4.19 -4.26
CA LYS A 231 27.12 5.21 -3.91
C LYS A 231 28.36 5.21 -4.83
N ALA A 232 28.77 4.07 -5.36
CA ALA A 232 29.92 3.99 -6.26
C ALA A 232 29.58 4.48 -7.67
N VAL A 233 28.39 4.12 -8.16
CA VAL A 233 27.89 4.61 -9.46
C VAL A 233 27.63 6.11 -9.42
N GLY A 234 26.98 6.61 -8.36
CA GLY A 234 26.71 8.03 -8.16
C GLY A 234 27.98 8.89 -8.23
N ARG A 235 29.04 8.50 -7.50
CA ARG A 235 30.34 9.19 -7.54
C ARG A 235 30.97 9.24 -8.93
N ILE A 236 30.79 8.21 -9.74
CA ILE A 236 31.34 8.20 -11.10
C ILE A 236 30.52 9.13 -12.00
N LEU A 237 29.19 9.14 -11.87
CA LEU A 237 28.31 10.05 -12.61
C LEU A 237 28.57 11.52 -12.26
N GLU A 238 28.76 11.82 -10.98
CA GLU A 238 29.14 13.16 -10.52
C GLU A 238 30.49 13.60 -11.11
N ARG A 239 31.48 12.70 -11.14
CA ARG A 239 32.77 12.98 -11.79
C ARG A 239 32.63 13.18 -13.30
N ILE A 240 31.76 12.43 -13.97
CA ILE A 240 31.46 12.65 -15.39
C ILE A 240 30.84 14.05 -15.57
N ALA A 241 29.88 14.44 -14.75
CA ALA A 241 29.27 15.77 -14.79
C ALA A 241 30.31 16.88 -14.58
N ASN A 242 31.22 16.73 -13.61
CA ASN A 242 32.30 17.69 -13.40
C ASN A 242 33.24 17.79 -14.60
N TYR A 243 33.62 16.65 -15.23
CA TYR A 243 34.41 16.69 -16.46
C TYR A 243 33.69 17.38 -17.62
N LEU A 244 32.36 17.29 -17.70
CA LEU A 244 31.59 18.02 -18.71
C LEU A 244 31.54 19.52 -18.40
N ASN A 245 31.35 19.91 -17.15
CA ASN A 245 31.34 21.31 -16.73
C ASN A 245 32.71 21.98 -16.90
N ASP A 246 33.80 21.23 -16.76
CA ASP A 246 35.18 21.69 -16.93
C ASP A 246 35.70 21.58 -18.39
N ASP A 247 34.83 21.28 -19.36
CA ASP A 247 35.15 21.01 -20.78
C ASP A 247 36.23 19.92 -21.00
N ARG A 248 36.39 19.00 -20.04
CA ARG A 248 37.30 17.84 -20.11
C ARG A 248 36.66 16.66 -20.83
N LEU A 249 36.27 16.86 -22.09
CA LEU A 249 35.42 15.93 -22.85
C LEU A 249 36.02 14.52 -22.98
N ASP A 250 37.32 14.38 -23.25
CA ASP A 250 37.95 13.05 -23.39
C ASP A 250 37.96 12.26 -22.08
N ARG A 251 38.12 12.96 -20.94
CA ARG A 251 38.06 12.34 -19.60
C ARG A 251 36.63 11.93 -19.25
N ALA A 252 35.65 12.74 -19.64
CA ALA A 252 34.24 12.40 -19.54
C ALA A 252 33.94 11.14 -20.35
N GLU A 253 34.34 11.10 -21.63
CA GLU A 253 34.13 9.96 -22.54
C GLU A 253 34.77 8.67 -22.01
N HIS A 254 36.04 8.73 -21.58
CA HIS A 254 36.70 7.57 -20.97
C HIS A 254 35.99 7.08 -19.69
N SER A 255 35.48 8.01 -18.87
CA SER A 255 34.73 7.66 -17.66
C SER A 255 33.36 7.08 -17.98
N ILE A 256 32.69 7.56 -19.02
CA ILE A 256 31.44 7.01 -19.55
C ILE A 256 31.68 5.58 -20.03
N ASP A 257 32.67 5.35 -20.90
CA ASP A 257 33.01 4.02 -21.44
C ASP A 257 33.32 3.02 -20.32
N ARG A 258 34.05 3.48 -19.29
CA ARG A 258 34.40 2.66 -18.13
C ARG A 258 33.18 2.30 -17.28
N LEU A 259 32.23 3.22 -17.11
CA LEU A 259 31.01 2.96 -16.35
C LEU A 259 30.04 2.10 -17.15
N GLU A 260 29.86 2.37 -18.44
CA GLU A 260 28.98 1.63 -19.34
C GLU A 260 29.37 0.14 -19.43
N ARG A 261 30.68 -0.17 -19.46
CA ARG A 261 31.19 -1.55 -19.36
C ARG A 261 30.77 -2.28 -18.08
N LYS A 262 30.45 -1.56 -16.99
CA LYS A 262 30.07 -2.15 -15.70
C LYS A 262 28.57 -2.24 -15.49
N VAL A 263 27.82 -1.22 -15.90
CA VAL A 263 26.38 -1.09 -15.56
C VAL A 263 25.48 -1.15 -16.80
N GLY A 264 26.05 -1.30 -17.99
CA GLY A 264 25.32 -1.18 -19.25
C GLY A 264 24.98 0.27 -19.60
N SER A 265 24.21 0.43 -20.68
CA SER A 265 23.83 1.73 -21.22
C SER A 265 22.64 2.33 -20.48
N ILE A 266 22.91 3.20 -19.50
CA ILE A 266 21.88 3.90 -18.71
C ILE A 266 21.56 5.29 -19.28
N PRO A 267 20.36 5.86 -19.02
CA PRO A 267 19.92 7.15 -19.60
C PRO A 267 20.88 8.32 -19.35
N GLU A 268 21.54 8.39 -18.20
CA GLU A 268 22.50 9.43 -17.85
C GLU A 268 23.75 9.38 -18.72
N LEU A 269 24.24 8.18 -19.03
CA LEU A 269 25.39 8.01 -19.91
C LEU A 269 25.06 8.41 -21.35
N LYS A 270 23.85 8.06 -21.82
CA LYS A 270 23.34 8.50 -23.13
C LYS A 270 23.24 10.03 -23.20
N ARG A 271 22.68 10.65 -22.16
CA ARG A 271 22.62 12.12 -22.05
C ARG A 271 24.01 12.75 -22.06
N ALA A 272 24.94 12.24 -21.24
CA ALA A 272 26.31 12.73 -21.20
C ALA A 272 27.02 12.63 -22.56
N ARG A 273 26.87 11.52 -23.31
CA ARG A 273 27.40 11.39 -24.67
C ARG A 273 26.76 12.38 -25.65
N ALA A 274 25.45 12.59 -25.56
CA ALA A 274 24.76 13.57 -26.38
C ALA A 274 25.28 15.00 -26.10
N THR A 275 25.53 15.33 -24.83
CA THR A 275 26.17 16.59 -24.43
C THR A 275 27.57 16.74 -25.03
N ILE A 276 28.43 15.72 -24.91
CA ILE A 276 29.78 15.73 -25.52
C ILE A 276 29.69 15.98 -27.03
N LYS A 277 28.79 15.28 -27.73
CA LYS A 277 28.60 15.44 -29.18
C LYS A 277 28.18 16.88 -29.53
N SER A 278 27.28 17.47 -28.74
CA SER A 278 26.82 18.84 -28.95
C SER A 278 27.93 19.86 -28.70
N LEU A 279 28.74 19.67 -27.65
CA LEU A 279 29.85 20.57 -27.32
C LEU A 279 30.93 20.52 -28.41
N ARG A 280 31.33 19.32 -28.84
CA ARG A 280 32.30 19.14 -29.94
C ARG A 280 31.80 19.71 -31.28
N PHE A 281 30.49 19.71 -31.53
CA PHE A 281 29.93 20.32 -32.74
C PHE A 281 29.99 21.85 -32.70
N ASN A 282 29.78 22.45 -31.52
CA ASN A 282 29.85 23.90 -31.34
C ASN A 282 31.30 24.44 -31.32
N GLU A 283 32.29 23.61 -31.00
CA GLU A 283 33.72 23.95 -31.12
C GLU A 283 34.25 23.95 -32.57
N SER A 284 33.44 23.50 -33.55
CA SER A 284 33.75 23.57 -34.98
C SER A 284 32.94 24.65 -35.74
N PRO A 285 33.04 25.97 -35.43
CA PRO A 285 32.42 26.99 -36.25
C PRO A 285 33.33 27.36 -37.44
N GLY A 286 32.98 26.87 -38.63
CA GLY A 286 33.30 27.51 -39.92
C GLY A 286 34.66 27.22 -40.55
N ASP A 287 34.72 26.18 -41.39
CA ASP A 287 35.73 26.03 -42.45
C ASP A 287 35.08 25.84 -43.84
N GLU A 288 33.88 26.39 -44.05
CA GLU A 288 33.20 26.35 -45.36
C GLU A 288 32.45 27.65 -45.70
N ILE A 289 33.11 28.82 -45.67
CA ILE A 289 32.75 29.95 -46.56
C ILE A 289 34.03 30.76 -46.86
N ASN A 290 34.85 30.27 -47.79
CA ASN A 290 35.66 31.08 -48.74
C ASN A 290 36.56 30.15 -49.55
N SER A 291 36.08 29.72 -50.72
CA SER A 291 36.85 29.43 -51.94
C SER A 291 35.89 29.30 -53.12
#